data_AF-A0AAW1BPG0-F1
#
_entry.id   AF-A0AAW1BPG0-F1
#
_cell.length_a   1.000
_cell.length_b   1.000
_cell.length_c   1.000
_cell.angle_alpha   90.00
_cell.angle_beta   90.00
_cell.angle_gamma   90.00
#
_symmetry.space_group_name_H-M   'P 1'
#
loop_
_entity.id
_entity.type
_entity.pdbx_description
1 polymer ?
#
loop_
_entity_poly.entity_id
_entity_poly.type
_entity_poly.pdbx_seq_one_letter_code
_entity_poly.pdbx_strand_id
1 'polypeptide(L)'
;MRLFEFEPCELLNLLHSCILIKCYPLNFTEKLFSPFFLQELQAGSSRSKVLSQLTQLFLTVQLECPYYKNPRLLLDNQVKSFYTRCESIESKVDLHLFNRVKTGMIGLLGSQKYFAYNVLTPYHYTIDIEIKLNEEGFVLPVNVHDEVYERIALCIDDEKRFCANSHNLLGKESIKQRHLKLIGYVVVQIPFFEFNPLDNKNDVLEYLHKKVFPNFYSFHENQAESK
;
A
#
# COMPACT_ATOMS: atom_id res chain seq x y z
N MET A 1 31.11 10.94 10.19
CA MET A 1 30.15 11.96 9.71
C MET A 1 29.08 12.13 10.78
N ARG A 2 28.90 13.32 11.37
CA ARG A 2 27.89 13.54 12.42
C ARG A 2 26.57 13.86 11.72
N LEU A 3 25.53 13.05 11.95
CA LEU A 3 24.19 13.21 11.36
C LEU A 3 23.49 14.54 11.74
N PHE A 4 24.10 15.34 12.62
CA PHE A 4 23.62 16.65 13.06
C PHE A 4 24.10 17.82 12.18
N GLU A 5 24.98 17.58 11.21
CA GLU A 5 25.52 18.61 10.30
C GLU A 5 24.67 18.79 9.04
N PHE A 6 23.65 17.94 8.82
CA PHE A 6 22.78 18.02 7.66
C PHE A 6 21.72 19.10 7.81
N GLU A 7 21.39 19.77 6.71
CA GLU A 7 20.22 20.62 6.61
C GLU A 7 18.94 19.80 6.92
N PRO A 8 17.91 20.39 7.57
CA PRO A 8 16.73 19.66 8.04
C PRO A 8 16.06 18.77 6.97
N CYS A 9 15.93 19.28 5.74
CA CYS A 9 15.35 18.55 4.61
C CYS A 9 16.23 17.37 4.14
N GLU A 10 17.56 17.55 4.17
CA GLU A 10 18.51 16.49 3.80
C GLU A 10 18.52 15.37 4.83
N LEU A 11 18.49 15.74 6.12
CA LEU A 11 18.33 14.79 7.21
C LEU A 11 17.03 14.00 7.04
N LEU A 12 15.90 14.67 6.79
CA LEU A 12 14.62 14.00 6.55
C LEU A 12 14.69 13.01 5.38
N ASN A 13 15.28 13.40 4.24
CA ASN A 13 15.44 12.53 3.08
C ASN A 13 16.31 11.30 3.39
N LEU A 14 17.38 11.48 4.17
CA LEU A 14 18.26 10.39 4.60
C LEU A 14 17.50 9.43 5.51
N LEU A 15 16.84 9.95 6.55
CA LEU A 15 16.05 9.14 7.49
C LEU A 15 14.90 8.40 6.77
N HIS A 16 14.22 9.07 5.85
CA HIS A 16 13.18 8.47 5.01
C HIS A 16 13.76 7.34 4.15
N SER A 17 14.94 7.53 3.56
CA SER A 17 15.60 6.48 2.78
C SER A 17 15.97 5.26 3.64
N CYS A 18 16.37 5.46 4.91
CA CYS A 18 16.64 4.38 5.85
C CYS A 18 15.42 3.46 6.07
N ILE A 19 14.23 4.02 6.29
CA ILE A 19 13.03 3.20 6.54
C ILE A 19 12.61 2.39 5.30
N LEU A 20 12.87 2.91 4.09
CA LEU A 20 12.57 2.19 2.85
C LEU A 20 13.36 0.88 2.74
N ILE A 21 14.57 0.84 3.33
CA ILE A 21 15.45 -0.34 3.36
C ILE A 21 15.42 -1.10 4.71
N LYS A 22 14.43 -0.84 5.57
CA LYS A 22 14.28 -1.47 6.90
C LYS A 22 15.37 -1.11 7.91
N CYS A 23 16.03 0.03 7.74
CA CYS A 23 16.92 0.60 8.75
C CYS A 23 16.14 1.65 9.54
N TYR A 24 15.91 1.44 10.84
CA TYR A 24 15.06 2.31 11.64
C TYR A 24 15.88 3.32 12.46
N PRO A 25 15.87 4.62 12.12
CA PRO A 25 16.68 5.63 12.80
C PRO A 25 16.04 6.10 14.11
N LEU A 26 15.82 5.18 15.06
CA LEU A 26 15.04 5.44 16.28
C LEU A 26 15.64 6.55 17.17
N ASN A 27 16.97 6.68 17.18
CA ASN A 27 17.71 7.70 17.92
C ASN A 27 17.42 9.14 17.45
N PHE A 28 16.77 9.32 16.30
CA PHE A 28 16.46 10.63 15.72
C PHE A 28 15.00 11.03 15.88
N THR A 29 14.13 10.14 16.37
CA THR A 29 12.68 10.39 16.39
C THR A 29 12.29 11.55 17.30
N GLU A 30 12.90 11.70 18.49
CA GLU A 30 12.62 12.83 19.39
C GLU A 30 12.95 14.18 18.74
N LYS A 31 14.09 14.27 18.04
CA LYS A 31 14.47 15.48 17.29
C LYS A 31 13.52 15.70 16.11
N LEU A 32 13.27 14.66 15.32
CA LEU A 32 12.46 14.69 14.10
C LEU A 32 11.03 15.20 14.35
N PHE A 33 10.44 14.80 15.48
CA PHE A 33 9.08 15.18 15.84
C PHE A 33 9.04 16.35 16.85
N SER A 34 10.17 17.01 17.10
CA SER A 34 10.19 18.21 17.94
C SER A 34 9.51 19.39 17.24
N PRO A 35 8.78 20.26 17.96
CA PRO A 35 8.15 21.45 17.38
C PRO A 35 9.14 22.35 16.64
N PHE A 36 10.37 22.46 17.16
CA PHE A 36 11.44 23.25 16.57
C PHE A 36 11.83 22.73 15.18
N PHE A 37 12.13 21.43 15.07
CA PHE A 37 12.53 20.83 13.78
C PHE A 37 11.40 20.89 12.75
N LEU A 38 10.15 20.69 13.19
CA LEU A 38 8.98 20.82 12.32
C LEU A 38 8.79 22.24 11.78
N GLN A 39 9.14 23.26 12.57
CA GLN A 39 9.11 24.66 12.12
C GLN A 39 10.22 24.94 11.09
N GLU A 40 11.43 24.41 11.30
CA GLU A 40 12.55 24.56 10.35
C GLU A 40 12.23 23.96 8.98
N LEU A 41 11.58 22.79 8.94
CA LEU A 41 11.20 22.12 7.70
C LEU A 41 10.20 22.92 6.83
N GLN A 42 9.41 23.82 7.43
CA GLN A 42 8.42 24.62 6.70
C GLN A 42 9.03 25.77 5.89
N ALA A 43 10.30 26.13 6.13
CA ALA A 43 10.91 27.33 5.56
C ALA A 43 11.53 27.15 4.16
N GLY A 44 11.68 25.92 3.63
CA GLY A 44 12.56 25.70 2.47
C GLY A 44 12.17 24.62 1.45
N SER A 45 11.01 23.96 1.56
CA SER A 45 10.67 22.82 0.69
C SER A 45 9.18 22.70 0.33
N SER A 46 8.87 21.79 -0.60
CA SER A 46 7.49 21.40 -0.87
C SER A 46 6.87 20.74 0.35
N ARG A 47 5.99 21.50 1.01
CA ARG A 47 5.27 21.08 2.23
C ARG A 47 4.62 19.71 2.09
N SER A 48 4.11 19.35 0.91
CA SER A 48 3.42 18.07 0.69
C SER A 48 4.36 16.87 0.82
N LYS A 49 5.56 16.93 0.23
CA LYS A 49 6.53 15.83 0.29
C LYS A 49 7.10 15.66 1.68
N VAL A 50 7.46 16.76 2.34
CA VAL A 50 7.92 16.73 3.73
C VAL A 50 6.89 16.09 4.65
N LEU A 51 5.63 16.53 4.57
CA LEU A 51 4.57 15.94 5.39
C LEU A 51 4.35 14.46 5.06
N SER A 52 4.46 14.07 3.78
CA SER A 52 4.34 12.66 3.38
C SER A 52 5.47 11.80 3.99
N GLN A 53 6.71 12.28 3.95
CA GLN A 53 7.87 11.58 4.53
C GLN A 53 7.76 11.50 6.06
N LEU A 54 7.38 12.59 6.73
CA LEU A 54 7.16 12.62 8.18
C LEU A 54 6.04 11.65 8.58
N THR A 55 4.93 11.64 7.84
CA THR A 55 3.80 10.74 8.09
C THR A 55 4.24 9.29 7.90
N GLN A 56 4.99 8.96 6.84
CA GLN A 56 5.46 7.59 6.60
C GLN A 56 6.50 7.14 7.66
N LEU A 57 7.41 8.03 8.07
CA LEU A 57 8.35 7.78 9.17
C LEU A 57 7.60 7.48 10.47
N PHE A 58 6.59 8.28 10.79
CA PHE A 58 5.74 8.07 11.95
C PHE A 58 5.03 6.71 11.88
N LEU A 59 4.38 6.39 10.74
CA LEU A 59 3.76 5.08 10.54
C LEU A 59 4.75 3.93 10.67
N THR A 60 5.97 4.06 10.16
CA THR A 60 7.00 3.02 10.31
C THR A 60 7.36 2.79 11.77
N VAL A 61 7.53 3.84 12.56
CA VAL A 61 7.81 3.68 14.00
C VAL A 61 6.64 2.99 14.69
N GLN A 62 5.39 3.36 14.37
CA GLN A 62 4.21 2.75 14.96
C GLN A 62 4.01 1.28 14.58
N LEU A 63 4.17 0.94 13.30
CA LEU A 63 3.86 -0.39 12.77
C LEU A 63 5.04 -1.36 12.90
N GLU A 64 6.26 -0.90 12.67
CA GLU A 64 7.44 -1.77 12.52
C GLU A 64 8.33 -1.80 13.76
N CYS A 65 8.14 -0.88 14.72
CA CYS A 65 8.93 -0.77 15.94
C CYS A 65 8.03 -0.84 17.21
N PRO A 66 7.32 -1.95 17.47
CA PRO A 66 6.28 -2.04 18.50
C PRO A 66 6.77 -1.80 19.94
N TYR A 67 8.06 -1.98 20.21
CA TYR A 67 8.66 -1.77 21.53
C TYR A 67 9.17 -0.34 21.74
N TYR A 68 9.15 0.51 20.71
CA TYR A 68 9.60 1.89 20.81
C TYR A 68 8.50 2.78 21.37
N LYS A 69 8.80 3.55 22.43
CA LYS A 69 7.80 4.39 23.08
C LYS A 69 7.39 5.55 22.17
N ASN A 70 6.07 5.66 22.02
CA ASN A 70 5.33 6.43 21.03
C ASN A 70 5.87 7.87 20.79
N PRO A 71 6.41 8.19 19.59
CA PRO A 71 6.62 9.58 19.20
C PRO A 71 5.26 10.26 19.01
N ARG A 72 5.06 11.46 19.54
CA ARG A 72 3.82 12.22 19.29
C ARG A 72 3.98 13.04 18.02
N LEU A 73 3.36 12.62 16.92
CA LEU A 73 3.16 13.48 15.76
C LEU A 73 1.77 14.15 15.88
N LEU A 74 1.73 15.47 15.78
CA LEU A 74 0.46 16.22 15.74
C LEU A 74 -0.31 15.87 14.45
N LEU A 75 -1.62 15.63 14.59
CA LEU A 75 -2.50 15.23 13.48
C LEU A 75 -2.50 16.25 12.33
N ASP A 76 -2.33 17.54 12.65
CA ASP A 76 -2.24 18.63 11.66
C ASP A 76 -1.02 18.53 10.72
N ASN A 77 -0.05 17.68 11.07
CA ASN A 77 1.16 17.43 10.30
C ASN A 77 1.11 16.11 9.51
N GLN A 78 -0.07 15.49 9.39
CA GLN A 78 -0.25 14.29 8.59
C GLN A 78 -0.87 14.59 7.22
N VAL A 79 -0.41 13.88 6.20
CA VAL A 79 -1.07 13.92 4.89
C VAL A 79 -2.32 13.08 4.90
N LYS A 80 -3.34 13.48 4.12
CA LYS A 80 -4.55 12.67 3.95
C LYS A 80 -4.33 11.45 3.05
N SER A 81 -3.34 11.52 2.16
CA SER A 81 -2.99 10.49 1.19
C SER A 81 -1.52 10.63 0.80
N PHE A 82 -0.82 9.51 0.63
CA PHE A 82 0.52 9.48 0.07
C PHE A 82 0.56 9.68 -1.45
N TYR A 83 -0.60 9.52 -2.10
CA TYR A 83 -0.81 9.91 -3.49
C TYR A 83 -1.21 11.39 -3.57
N THR A 84 -0.29 12.24 -4.06
CA THR A 84 -0.50 13.69 -4.22
C THR A 84 -0.13 14.16 -5.64
N ARG A 85 -0.62 15.34 -6.05
CA ARG A 85 -0.53 15.82 -7.44
C ARG A 85 0.88 16.17 -7.95
N CYS A 86 1.81 16.51 -7.07
CA CYS A 86 3.14 16.96 -7.48
C CYS A 86 4.29 16.09 -6.97
N GLU A 87 4.13 15.42 -5.82
CA GLU A 87 5.21 14.65 -5.19
C GLU A 87 4.64 13.51 -4.35
N SER A 88 4.18 12.46 -5.01
CA SER A 88 3.67 11.26 -4.35
C SER A 88 4.82 10.36 -3.90
N ILE A 89 4.72 9.85 -2.68
CA ILE A 89 5.62 8.78 -2.21
C ILE A 89 5.07 7.38 -2.58
N GLU A 90 3.86 7.31 -3.14
CA GLU A 90 3.31 6.15 -3.83
C GLU A 90 3.30 6.37 -5.35
N SER A 91 3.45 5.31 -6.14
CA SER A 91 3.31 5.36 -7.59
C SER A 91 1.90 4.97 -8.03
N LYS A 92 1.31 5.70 -8.98
CA LYS A 92 0.08 5.24 -9.63
C LYS A 92 0.42 4.06 -10.55
N VAL A 93 -0.40 3.02 -10.50
CA VAL A 93 -0.31 1.88 -11.43
C VAL A 93 -0.59 2.33 -12.86
N ASP A 94 0.11 1.74 -13.81
CA ASP A 94 -0.20 1.85 -15.24
C ASP A 94 -1.68 1.52 -15.51
N LEU A 95 -2.35 2.40 -16.23
CA LEU A 95 -3.80 2.31 -16.46
C LEU A 95 -4.17 1.09 -17.30
N HIS A 96 -3.34 0.70 -18.25
CA HIS A 96 -3.60 -0.44 -19.11
C HIS A 96 -3.47 -1.76 -18.34
N LEU A 97 -2.38 -1.91 -17.58
CA LEU A 97 -2.20 -3.06 -16.68
C LEU A 97 -3.33 -3.16 -15.66
N PHE A 98 -3.68 -2.04 -15.01
CA PHE A 98 -4.79 -1.98 -14.06
C PHE A 98 -6.12 -2.45 -14.69
N ASN A 99 -6.45 -1.95 -15.89
CA ASN A 99 -7.70 -2.31 -16.57
C ASN A 99 -7.74 -3.79 -16.97
N ARG A 100 -6.60 -4.38 -17.36
CA ARG A 100 -6.50 -5.82 -17.64
C ARG A 100 -6.75 -6.65 -16.39
N VAL A 101 -6.10 -6.32 -15.27
CA VAL A 101 -6.33 -7.01 -13.98
C VAL A 101 -7.79 -6.83 -13.54
N LYS A 102 -8.33 -5.61 -13.59
CA LYS A 102 -9.73 -5.34 -13.25
C LYS A 102 -10.70 -6.20 -14.07
N THR A 103 -10.48 -6.30 -15.38
CA THR A 103 -11.31 -7.12 -16.27
C THR A 103 -11.22 -8.59 -15.91
N GLY A 104 -10.00 -9.09 -15.61
CA GLY A 104 -9.79 -10.45 -15.12
C GLY A 104 -10.51 -10.71 -13.80
N MET A 105 -10.46 -9.78 -12.84
CA MET A 105 -11.17 -9.89 -11.57
C MET A 105 -12.70 -9.89 -11.73
N ILE A 106 -13.25 -9.09 -12.65
CA ILE A 106 -14.68 -9.15 -13.00
C ILE A 106 -15.04 -10.52 -13.57
N GLY A 107 -14.19 -11.08 -14.43
CA GLY A 107 -14.38 -12.42 -14.98
C GLY A 107 -14.29 -13.52 -13.92
N LEU A 108 -13.41 -13.36 -12.92
CA LEU A 108 -13.18 -14.33 -11.85
C LEU A 108 -14.30 -14.30 -10.80
N LEU A 109 -14.72 -13.10 -10.38
CA LEU A 109 -15.71 -12.89 -9.32
C LEU A 109 -17.14 -12.77 -9.87
N GLY A 110 -17.31 -12.78 -11.19
CA GLY A 110 -18.58 -12.59 -11.90
C GLY A 110 -19.12 -11.15 -11.89
N SER A 111 -18.62 -10.26 -11.03
CA SER A 111 -19.09 -8.86 -10.96
C SER A 111 -18.13 -7.94 -10.22
N GLN A 112 -18.12 -6.66 -10.58
CA GLN A 112 -17.43 -5.59 -9.86
C GLN A 112 -17.94 -5.40 -8.42
N LYS A 113 -19.17 -5.85 -8.11
CA LYS A 113 -19.78 -5.66 -6.77
C LYS A 113 -19.01 -6.35 -5.63
N TYR A 114 -18.07 -7.24 -5.94
CA TYR A 114 -17.30 -8.05 -4.99
C TYR A 114 -15.91 -7.49 -4.67
N PHE A 115 -15.51 -6.38 -5.29
CA PHE A 115 -14.24 -5.76 -4.99
C PHE A 115 -14.28 -4.25 -5.22
N ALA A 116 -13.51 -3.51 -4.44
CA ALA A 116 -13.32 -2.08 -4.61
C ALA A 116 -11.96 -1.81 -5.25
N TYR A 117 -11.79 -0.65 -5.87
CA TYR A 117 -10.50 -0.23 -6.43
C TYR A 117 -10.15 1.20 -6.02
N ASN A 118 -8.85 1.52 -6.01
CA ASN A 118 -8.32 2.79 -5.53
C ASN A 118 -8.80 3.13 -4.10
N VAL A 119 -8.75 2.14 -3.20
CA VAL A 119 -9.27 2.27 -1.84
C VAL A 119 -8.24 3.01 -0.97
N LEU A 120 -8.60 4.20 -0.49
CA LEU A 120 -7.78 4.94 0.47
C LEU A 120 -7.95 4.35 1.87
N THR A 121 -6.83 3.90 2.46
CA THR A 121 -6.80 3.38 3.82
C THR A 121 -6.76 4.52 4.86
N PRO A 122 -7.18 4.27 6.11
CA PRO A 122 -6.96 5.21 7.22
C PRO A 122 -5.48 5.55 7.47
N TYR A 123 -4.56 4.73 6.94
CA TYR A 123 -3.10 4.89 7.04
C TYR A 123 -2.49 5.52 5.78
N HIS A 124 -3.30 6.26 5.01
CA HIS A 124 -2.90 7.13 3.88
C HIS A 124 -2.37 6.42 2.63
N TYR A 125 -2.27 5.09 2.64
CA TYR A 125 -1.98 4.28 1.46
C TYR A 125 -3.21 4.11 0.58
N THR A 126 -3.01 4.04 -0.73
CA THR A 126 -4.06 3.70 -1.70
C THR A 126 -3.90 2.26 -2.19
N ILE A 127 -4.88 1.40 -1.95
CA ILE A 127 -4.89 0.01 -2.44
C ILE A 127 -5.45 -0.03 -3.86
N ASP A 128 -4.79 -0.75 -4.78
CA ASP A 128 -5.21 -0.83 -6.18
C ASP A 128 -6.56 -1.58 -6.29
N ILE A 129 -6.68 -2.77 -5.69
CA ILE A 129 -7.95 -3.52 -5.52
C ILE A 129 -8.07 -4.09 -4.09
N GLU A 130 -9.21 -3.88 -3.43
CA GLU A 130 -9.55 -4.49 -2.13
C GLU A 130 -10.65 -5.55 -2.31
N ILE A 131 -10.46 -6.73 -1.72
CA ILE A 131 -11.45 -7.82 -1.65
C ILE A 131 -11.69 -8.15 -0.17
N LYS A 132 -12.94 -8.36 0.20
CA LYS A 132 -13.35 -8.71 1.57
C LYS A 132 -13.76 -10.17 1.61
N LEU A 133 -13.31 -10.89 2.63
CA LEU A 133 -13.71 -12.27 2.89
C LEU A 133 -14.40 -12.38 4.27
N ASN A 134 -15.35 -13.31 4.38
CA ASN A 134 -15.88 -13.74 5.67
C ASN A 134 -14.99 -14.82 6.32
N GLU A 135 -15.39 -15.34 7.49
CA GLU A 135 -14.61 -16.32 8.25
C GLU A 135 -14.41 -17.64 7.49
N GLU A 136 -15.38 -18.05 6.69
CA GLU A 136 -15.27 -19.23 5.82
C GLU A 136 -14.46 -18.95 4.53
N GLY A 137 -14.04 -17.71 4.30
CA GLY A 137 -13.25 -17.30 3.16
C GLY A 137 -14.04 -17.00 1.88
N PHE A 138 -15.36 -16.85 1.97
CA PHE A 138 -16.19 -16.42 0.85
C PHE A 138 -16.06 -14.93 0.60
N VAL A 139 -16.06 -14.55 -0.69
CA VAL A 139 -15.99 -13.15 -1.10
C VAL A 139 -17.28 -12.41 -0.79
N LEU A 140 -17.15 -11.32 -0.03
CA LEU A 140 -18.24 -10.44 0.35
C LEU A 140 -18.43 -9.29 -0.65
N PRO A 141 -19.67 -8.84 -0.89
CA PRO A 141 -19.93 -7.60 -1.62
C PRO A 141 -19.29 -6.37 -0.96
N VAL A 142 -18.93 -5.36 -1.77
CA VAL A 142 -18.21 -4.15 -1.32
C VAL A 142 -18.95 -3.37 -0.24
N ASN A 143 -20.29 -3.35 -0.28
CA ASN A 143 -21.16 -2.64 0.66
C ASN A 143 -21.35 -3.36 2.00
N VAL A 144 -20.83 -4.58 2.15
CA VAL A 144 -20.83 -5.31 3.43
C VAL A 144 -19.65 -4.79 4.27
N HIS A 145 -19.95 -4.31 5.48
CA HIS A 145 -18.97 -3.75 6.40
C HIS A 145 -18.84 -4.57 7.68
N ASP A 146 -19.93 -5.17 8.12
CA ASP A 146 -19.98 -6.15 9.20
C ASP A 146 -19.51 -7.52 8.68
N GLU A 147 -19.08 -8.42 9.57
CA GLU A 147 -18.69 -9.81 9.23
C GLU A 147 -17.45 -9.95 8.31
N VAL A 148 -16.72 -8.86 8.06
CA VAL A 148 -15.44 -8.93 7.33
C VAL A 148 -14.37 -9.51 8.25
N TYR A 149 -13.98 -10.75 7.97
CA TYR A 149 -12.94 -11.47 8.71
C TYR A 149 -11.55 -11.16 8.15
N GLU A 150 -11.41 -11.13 6.82
CA GLU A 150 -10.13 -10.90 6.14
C GLU A 150 -10.28 -9.89 5.00
N ARG A 151 -9.22 -9.10 4.77
CA ARG A 151 -9.13 -8.15 3.65
C ARG A 151 -7.91 -8.46 2.82
N ILE A 152 -8.13 -8.74 1.54
CA ILE A 152 -7.05 -8.89 0.56
C ILE A 152 -6.78 -7.54 -0.09
N ALA A 153 -5.53 -7.10 -0.05
CA ALA A 153 -5.03 -5.96 -0.80
C ALA A 153 -4.24 -6.43 -2.01
N LEU A 154 -4.82 -6.29 -3.20
CA LEU A 154 -4.14 -6.56 -4.46
C LEU A 154 -3.25 -5.37 -4.81
N CYS A 155 -1.94 -5.59 -4.88
CA CYS A 155 -0.95 -4.61 -5.33
C CYS A 155 -0.53 -4.94 -6.76
N ILE A 156 -0.91 -4.09 -7.71
CA ILE A 156 -0.65 -4.30 -9.14
C ILE A 156 0.61 -3.54 -9.51
N ASP A 157 1.70 -4.26 -9.76
CA ASP A 157 3.01 -3.66 -9.91
C ASP A 157 3.49 -3.65 -11.36
N ASP A 158 3.44 -2.48 -11.98
CA ASP A 158 4.01 -2.22 -13.30
C ASP A 158 5.56 -2.20 -13.28
N GLU A 159 6.18 -2.17 -14.46
CA GLU A 159 7.63 -2.18 -14.61
C GLU A 159 8.34 -1.06 -13.83
N LYS A 160 7.72 0.12 -13.70
CA LYS A 160 8.32 1.28 -13.03
C LYS A 160 8.35 1.13 -11.50
N ARG A 161 7.69 0.11 -10.96
CA ARG A 161 7.69 -0.23 -9.54
C ARG A 161 8.84 -1.16 -9.13
N PHE A 162 9.63 -1.63 -10.09
CA PHE A 162 10.78 -2.50 -9.84
C PHE A 162 12.12 -1.78 -10.07
N CYS A 163 13.16 -2.27 -9.41
CA CYS A 163 14.53 -1.87 -9.68
C CYS A 163 14.95 -2.35 -11.08
N ALA A 164 15.66 -1.50 -11.82
CA ALA A 164 16.15 -1.82 -13.16
C ALA A 164 16.88 -3.18 -13.19
N ASN A 165 16.55 -4.00 -14.19
CA ASN A 165 17.14 -5.33 -14.41
C ASN A 165 16.97 -6.32 -13.23
N SER A 166 15.95 -6.15 -12.38
CA SER A 166 15.66 -7.09 -11.29
C SER A 166 14.16 -7.18 -11.01
N HIS A 167 13.75 -8.22 -10.30
CA HIS A 167 12.37 -8.36 -9.80
C HIS A 167 12.21 -7.84 -8.37
N ASN A 168 13.14 -7.00 -7.89
CA ASN A 168 13.05 -6.37 -6.58
C ASN A 168 12.19 -5.10 -6.67
N LEU A 169 11.21 -4.96 -5.80
CA LEU A 169 10.42 -3.73 -5.68
C LEU A 169 11.28 -2.55 -5.25
N LEU A 170 10.94 -1.36 -5.73
CA LEU A 170 11.45 -0.11 -5.19
C LEU A 170 11.05 0.01 -3.71
N GLY A 171 11.90 0.65 -2.91
CA GLY A 171 11.68 0.79 -1.46
C GLY A 171 10.32 1.39 -1.09
N LYS A 172 9.84 2.36 -1.88
CA LYS A 172 8.52 2.98 -1.72
C LYS A 172 7.33 2.03 -1.93
N GLU A 173 7.48 1.02 -2.78
CA GLU A 173 6.45 0.01 -3.01
C GLU A 173 6.57 -1.12 -1.99
N SER A 174 7.81 -1.50 -1.65
CA SER A 174 8.07 -2.50 -0.60
C SER A 174 7.54 -2.06 0.76
N ILE A 175 7.78 -0.82 1.18
CA ILE A 175 7.29 -0.30 2.48
C ILE A 175 5.77 -0.28 2.56
N LYS A 176 5.08 0.10 1.48
CA LYS A 176 3.61 0.03 1.39
C LYS A 176 3.11 -1.37 1.67
N GLN A 177 3.64 -2.38 0.98
CA GLN A 177 3.22 -3.77 1.17
C GLN A 177 3.51 -4.28 2.60
N ARG A 178 4.63 -3.87 3.20
CA ARG A 178 4.96 -4.23 4.59
C ARG A 178 3.99 -3.62 5.58
N HIS A 179 3.71 -2.32 5.45
CA HIS A 179 2.76 -1.63 6.32
C HIS A 179 1.35 -2.20 6.17
N LEU A 180 0.88 -2.46 4.94
CA LEU A 180 -0.43 -3.09 4.71
C LEU A 180 -0.55 -4.44 5.43
N LYS A 181 0.50 -5.28 5.38
CA LYS A 181 0.54 -6.56 6.12
C LYS A 181 0.42 -6.35 7.64
N LEU A 182 1.17 -5.38 8.20
CA LEU A 182 1.13 -5.08 9.63
C LEU A 182 -0.20 -4.47 10.09
N ILE A 183 -0.91 -3.79 9.19
CA ILE A 183 -2.26 -3.26 9.42
C ILE A 183 -3.33 -4.38 9.41
N GLY A 184 -3.00 -5.57 8.91
CA GLY A 184 -3.90 -6.73 8.88
C GLY A 184 -4.44 -7.10 7.50
N TYR A 185 -3.89 -6.53 6.42
CA TYR A 185 -4.23 -6.96 5.06
C TYR A 185 -3.44 -8.20 4.65
N VAL A 186 -4.10 -9.11 3.94
CA VAL A 186 -3.43 -10.12 3.12
C VAL A 186 -3.02 -9.46 1.81
N VAL A 187 -1.72 -9.16 1.68
CA VAL A 187 -1.19 -8.50 0.49
C VAL A 187 -0.86 -9.53 -0.58
N VAL A 188 -1.53 -9.41 -1.73
CA VAL A 188 -1.29 -10.23 -2.93
C VAL A 188 -0.71 -9.35 -4.02
N GLN A 189 0.46 -9.72 -4.53
CA GLN A 189 1.17 -8.98 -5.57
C GLN A 189 0.83 -9.53 -6.96
N ILE A 190 0.57 -8.62 -7.92
CA ILE A 190 0.42 -8.90 -9.34
C ILE A 190 1.54 -8.20 -10.11
N PRO A 191 2.71 -8.85 -10.27
CA PRO A 191 3.84 -8.25 -10.98
C PRO A 191 3.65 -8.30 -12.50
N PHE A 192 4.06 -7.23 -13.19
CA PHE A 192 3.92 -7.09 -14.64
C PHE A 192 4.58 -8.23 -15.42
N PHE A 193 5.75 -8.73 -14.97
CA PHE A 193 6.48 -9.78 -15.68
C PHE A 193 5.81 -11.15 -15.61
N GLU A 194 4.92 -11.38 -14.63
CA GLU A 194 4.08 -12.58 -14.57
C GLU A 194 2.76 -12.36 -15.33
N PHE A 195 2.16 -11.18 -15.21
CA PHE A 195 0.81 -10.93 -15.72
C PHE A 195 0.76 -10.47 -17.18
N ASN A 196 1.72 -9.66 -17.65
CA ASN A 196 1.70 -9.15 -19.01
C ASN A 196 1.74 -10.23 -20.09
N PRO A 197 2.55 -11.30 -19.96
CA PRO A 197 2.61 -12.38 -20.96
C PRO A 197 1.32 -13.20 -21.12
N LEU A 198 0.32 -13.02 -20.26
CA LEU A 198 -0.93 -13.75 -20.31
C LEU A 198 -1.85 -13.17 -21.39
N ASP A 199 -1.89 -13.80 -22.56
CA ASP A 199 -2.61 -13.26 -23.71
C ASP A 199 -4.09 -13.65 -23.76
N ASN A 200 -4.43 -14.83 -23.24
CA ASN A 200 -5.78 -15.36 -23.33
C ASN A 200 -6.56 -15.21 -22.00
N LYS A 201 -7.89 -15.16 -22.11
CA LYS A 201 -8.78 -14.95 -20.96
C LYS A 201 -8.66 -16.06 -19.91
N ASN A 202 -8.47 -17.31 -20.32
CA ASN A 202 -8.43 -18.44 -19.38
C ASN A 202 -7.15 -18.40 -18.53
N ASP A 203 -6.00 -18.11 -19.13
CA ASP A 203 -4.72 -17.96 -18.43
C ASP A 203 -4.78 -16.82 -17.41
N VAL A 204 -5.41 -15.69 -17.77
CA VAL A 204 -5.64 -14.57 -16.86
C VAL A 204 -6.49 -14.99 -15.67
N LEU A 205 -7.59 -15.73 -15.90
CA LEU A 205 -8.47 -16.20 -14.84
C LEU A 205 -7.78 -17.22 -13.94
N GLU A 206 -7.07 -18.19 -14.51
CA GLU A 206 -6.31 -19.20 -13.78
C GLU A 206 -5.22 -18.57 -12.92
N TYR A 207 -4.45 -17.63 -13.49
CA TYR A 207 -3.42 -16.89 -12.77
C TYR A 207 -4.01 -16.10 -11.59
N LEU A 208 -5.08 -15.33 -11.81
CA LEU A 208 -5.72 -14.53 -10.76
C LEU A 208 -6.34 -15.42 -9.68
N HIS A 209 -7.02 -16.50 -10.05
CA HIS A 209 -7.56 -17.46 -9.10
C HIS A 209 -6.44 -18.03 -8.22
N LYS A 210 -5.36 -18.53 -8.83
CA LYS A 210 -4.22 -19.10 -8.10
C LYS A 210 -3.51 -18.08 -7.20
N LYS A 211 -3.41 -16.82 -7.63
CA LYS A 211 -2.74 -15.75 -6.86
C LYS A 211 -3.58 -15.25 -5.69
N VAL A 212 -4.88 -15.04 -5.90
CA VAL A 212 -5.77 -14.42 -4.91
C VAL A 212 -6.35 -15.47 -3.96
N PHE A 213 -6.64 -16.68 -4.47
CA PHE A 213 -7.33 -17.75 -3.76
C PHE A 213 -6.53 -19.07 -3.82
N PRO A 214 -5.32 -19.12 -3.21
CA PRO A 214 -4.44 -20.28 -3.30
C PRO A 214 -4.98 -21.52 -2.56
N ASN A 215 -5.82 -21.31 -1.54
CA ASN A 215 -6.60 -22.35 -0.89
C ASN A 215 -8.02 -22.26 -1.44
N PHE A 216 -8.65 -23.39 -1.76
CA PHE A 216 -9.96 -23.49 -2.41
C PHE A 216 -11.07 -22.73 -1.64
N TYR A 217 -11.20 -21.44 -1.89
CA TYR A 217 -12.37 -20.67 -1.53
C TYR A 217 -13.43 -21.01 -2.59
N SER A 218 -14.37 -21.89 -2.23
CA SER A 218 -15.42 -22.31 -3.16
C SER A 218 -16.34 -21.13 -3.46
N PHE A 219 -16.41 -20.72 -4.72
CA PHE A 219 -17.52 -19.88 -5.17
C PHE A 219 -18.77 -20.75 -5.22
N HIS A 220 -19.69 -20.56 -4.26
CA HIS A 220 -21.06 -21.01 -4.45
C HIS A 220 -21.88 -19.85 -5.03
N GLU A 221 -22.19 -19.96 -6.32
CA GLU A 221 -23.34 -19.26 -6.88
C GLU A 221 -24.60 -19.74 -6.15
N ASN A 222 -25.18 -18.91 -5.30
CA ASN A 222 -26.56 -19.08 -4.90
C ASN A 222 -27.45 -18.76 -6.11
N GLN A 223 -27.67 -19.76 -6.96
CA GLN A 223 -28.90 -19.84 -7.76
C GLN A 223 -30.00 -20.47 -6.89
N ALA A 224 -30.89 -19.63 -6.38
CA ALA A 224 -32.25 -19.97 -5.94
C ALA A 224 -33.05 -18.66 -5.84
N GLU A 225 -33.77 -18.28 -6.89
CA GLU A 225 -35.22 -18.48 -7.09
C GLU A 225 -36.10 -17.38 -6.46
N SER A 226 -36.76 -16.62 -7.33
CA SER A 226 -38.21 -16.38 -7.36
C SER A 226 -38.48 -15.71 -8.73
N LYS A 227 -39.01 -16.40 -9.73
CA LYS A 227 -40.45 -16.59 -9.98
C LYS A 227 -41.29 -15.35 -9.71
#